data_AF-A0A849EK16-F1
#
_entry.id   AF-A0A849EK16-F1
#
_cell.length_a   1.000
_cell.length_b   1.000
_cell.length_c   1.000
_cell.angle_alpha   90.00
_cell.angle_beta   90.00
_cell.angle_gamma   90.00
#
_symmetry.space_group_name_H-M   'P 1'
#
loop_
_entity.id
_entity.type
_entity.pdbx_description
1 polymer ?
#
loop_
_entity_poly.entity_id
_entity_poly.type
_entity_poly.pdbx_seq_one_letter_code
_entity_poly.pdbx_strand_id
1 'polypeptide(L)' 'EKENAVEDFRALIGATNPAEAAEGTIRKLFAKDIGENAVHGSDSDENAAIEGSFHFSGREIY' A
#
# COMPACT_ATOMS: atom_id res chain seq x y z
N GLU A 1 -13.93 0.07 0.40
CA GLU A 1 -13.62 -1.11 1.24
C GLU A 1 -13.67 -2.39 0.42
N LYS A 2 -12.98 -3.45 0.88
CA LYS A 2 -12.99 -4.82 0.32
C LYS A 2 -12.60 -5.80 1.44
N GLU A 3 -13.14 -7.02 1.44
CA GLU A 3 -12.85 -8.06 2.45
C GLU A 3 -11.35 -8.35 2.64
N ASN A 4 -10.56 -8.40 1.56
CA ASN A 4 -9.10 -8.61 1.60
C ASN A 4 -8.32 -7.36 1.12
N ALA A 5 -8.81 -6.16 1.43
CA ALA A 5 -8.29 -4.91 0.87
C ALA A 5 -6.78 -4.74 1.07
N VAL A 6 -6.25 -5.05 2.26
CA VAL A 6 -4.82 -4.86 2.57
C VAL A 6 -3.97 -5.80 1.72
N GLU A 7 -4.26 -7.09 1.72
CA GLU A 7 -3.49 -8.08 0.96
C GLU A 7 -3.53 -7.79 -0.55
N ASP A 8 -4.72 -7.53 -1.09
CA ASP A 8 -4.89 -7.24 -2.50
C ASP A 8 -4.19 -5.95 -2.93
N PHE A 9 -4.24 -4.91 -2.08
CA PHE A 9 -3.54 -3.66 -2.37
C PHE A 9 -2.03 -3.84 -2.30
N ARG A 10 -1.52 -4.65 -1.36
CA ARG A 10 -0.09 -5.00 -1.30
C ARG A 10 0.36 -5.77 -2.53
N ALA A 11 -0.45 -6.71 -3.01
CA ALA A 11 -0.20 -7.41 -4.26
C ALA A 11 -0.16 -6.46 -5.46
N LEU A 12 -1.08 -5.48 -5.50
CA LEU A 12 -1.14 -4.45 -6.55
C LEU A 12 0.09 -3.52 -6.54
N ILE A 13 0.51 -3.04 -5.36
CA ILE A 13 1.64 -2.10 -5.27
C ILE A 13 2.99 -2.80 -5.49
N GLY A 14 3.12 -4.07 -5.12
CA GLY A 14 4.33 -4.88 -5.31
C GLY A 14 5.36 -4.78 -4.17
N ALA A 15 6.45 -5.54 -4.31
CA ALA A 15 7.51 -5.62 -3.30
C ALA A 15 8.11 -4.24 -2.97
N THR A 16 8.57 -4.06 -1.72
CA THR A 16 9.12 -2.78 -1.24
C THR A 16 10.30 -2.28 -2.07
N ASN A 17 11.19 -3.20 -2.46
CA ASN A 17 12.27 -2.92 -3.39
C ASN A 17 11.75 -3.09 -4.82
N PRO A 18 11.70 -2.04 -5.65
CA PRO A 18 11.17 -2.14 -7.01
C PRO A 18 11.97 -3.07 -7.93
N ALA A 19 13.24 -3.33 -7.62
CA ALA A 19 14.03 -4.34 -8.32
C ALA A 19 13.45 -5.77 -8.15
N GLU A 20 12.78 -6.04 -7.04
CA GLU A 20 12.17 -7.33 -6.68
C GLU A 20 10.67 -7.37 -6.96
N ALA A 21 10.05 -6.24 -7.31
CA ALA A 21 8.63 -6.16 -7.60
C ALA A 21 8.30 -6.84 -8.93
N ALA A 22 7.16 -7.55 -8.96
CA ALA A 22 6.69 -8.25 -10.15
C ALA A 22 6.29 -7.26 -11.26
N GLU A 23 6.44 -7.69 -12.52
CA GLU A 23 5.99 -6.92 -13.69
C GLU A 23 4.52 -6.52 -13.58
N GLY A 24 4.22 -5.27 -13.95
CA GLY A 24 2.87 -4.70 -13.89
C GLY A 24 2.44 -4.16 -12.52
N THR A 25 3.21 -4.37 -11.45
CA THR A 25 2.94 -3.73 -10.14
C THR A 25 3.31 -2.25 -10.15
N ILE A 26 2.67 -1.46 -9.29
CA ILE A 26 2.87 0.01 -9.25
C ILE A 26 4.35 0.35 -8.98
N ARG A 27 5.00 -0.32 -8.02
CA ARG A 27 6.41 -0.08 -7.72
C ARG A 27 7.31 -0.48 -8.88
N LYS A 28 7.02 -1.57 -9.59
CA LYS A 28 7.82 -1.95 -10.76
C LYS A 28 7.74 -0.91 -11.89
N LEU A 29 6.56 -0.33 -12.08
CA LEU A 29 6.30 0.62 -13.17
C LEU A 29 6.79 2.04 -12.87
N PHE A 30 6.74 2.48 -11.61
CA PHE A 30 6.85 3.91 -11.29
C PHE A 30 7.85 4.27 -10.19
N ALA A 31 8.36 3.31 -9.42
CA ALA A 31 9.34 3.61 -8.38
C ALA A 31 10.74 3.83 -8.98
N LYS A 32 11.52 4.69 -8.31
CA LYS A 32 12.91 4.94 -8.67
C LYS A 32 13.87 3.98 -7.98
N ASP A 33 13.70 3.81 -6.66
CA ASP A 33 14.51 2.93 -5.81
C ASP A 33 13.75 2.57 -4.51
N ILE A 34 14.43 1.94 -3.54
CA ILE A 34 13.82 1.52 -2.28
C ILE A 34 13.40 2.69 -1.37
N GLY A 35 14.09 3.84 -1.44
CA GLY A 35 13.77 5.03 -0.66
C GLY A 35 12.69 5.88 -1.32
N GLU A 36 12.64 5.88 -2.66
CA GLU A 36 11.64 6.57 -3.47
C GLU A 36 10.72 5.57 -4.20
N ASN A 37 10.00 4.74 -3.42
CA ASN A 37 9.24 3.61 -3.93
C ASN A 37 7.78 3.92 -4.36
N ALA A 38 7.50 5.18 -4.71
CA ALA A 38 6.25 5.71 -5.27
C ALA A 38 4.96 5.63 -4.41
N VAL A 39 4.75 4.59 -3.61
CA VAL A 39 3.47 4.38 -2.90
C VAL A 39 3.64 3.62 -1.58
N HIS A 40 2.90 4.07 -0.57
CA HIS A 40 2.73 3.39 0.72
C HIS A 40 1.41 2.63 0.75
N GLY A 41 1.36 1.55 1.53
CA GLY A 41 0.15 0.81 1.85
C GLY A 41 0.39 0.01 3.11
N SER A 42 -0.61 0.00 4.01
CA SER A 42 -0.55 -0.72 5.27
C SER A 42 -0.19 -2.19 5.06
N ASP A 43 0.48 -2.80 6.03
CA ASP A 43 1.01 -4.16 5.93
C ASP A 43 0.13 -5.24 6.56
N SER A 44 -0.86 -4.84 7.34
CA SER A 44 -1.81 -5.68 8.06
C SER A 44 -3.12 -4.93 8.30
N ASP A 45 -4.20 -5.66 8.60
CA ASP A 45 -5.50 -5.05 8.94
C ASP A 45 -5.41 -4.20 10.22
N GLU A 46 -4.60 -4.62 11.19
CA GLU A 46 -4.34 -3.86 12.41
C GLU A 46 -3.68 -2.50 12.09
N ASN A 47 -2.60 -2.51 11.29
CA ASN A 47 -1.95 -1.27 10.89
C ASN A 47 -2.83 -0.43 9.97
N ALA A 48 -3.67 -1.03 9.12
CA ALA A 48 -4.63 -0.29 8.32
C ALA A 48 -5.64 0.49 9.18
N ALA A 49 -6.11 -0.10 10.29
CA ALA A 49 -7.00 0.59 11.23
C ALA A 49 -6.30 1.74 11.98
N ILE A 50 -5.04 1.52 12.40
CA ILE A 50 -4.21 2.52 13.08
C ILE A 50 -3.91 3.70 12.14
N GLU A 51 -3.37 3.41 10.95
CA GLU A 51 -3.01 4.40 9.94
C GLU A 51 -4.25 5.14 9.43
N GLY A 52 -5.34 4.43 9.17
CA GLY A 52 -6.61 5.03 8.74
C GLY A 52 -7.14 6.05 9.75
N SER A 53 -7.12 5.69 11.04
CA SER A 53 -7.53 6.59 12.14
C SER A 53 -6.56 7.75 12.38
N PHE A 54 -5.29 7.58 12.03
CA PHE A 54 -4.28 8.63 12.10
C PHE A 54 -4.45 9.66 10.98
N HIS A 55 -4.78 9.22 9.76
CA HIS A 55 -4.87 10.07 8.58
C HIS A 55 -6.24 10.71 8.37
N PHE A 56 -7.32 10.03 8.78
CA PHE A 56 -8.69 10.47 8.55
C PHE A 56 -9.47 10.52 9.86
N SER A 57 -10.23 11.60 10.05
CA SER A 57 -11.23 11.62 11.11
C SER A 57 -12.36 10.65 10.78
N GLY A 58 -13.07 10.15 11.80
CA GLY A 58 -14.22 9.27 11.57
C GLY A 58 -15.38 9.89 10.78
N ARG A 59 -15.36 11.21 10.51
CA ARG A 59 -16.33 11.89 9.62
C ARG A 59 -15.93 11.87 8.14
N GLU A 60 -14.71 11.46 7.84
CA GLU A 60 -14.16 11.36 6.48
C GLU A 60 -14.21 9.93 5.92
N ILE A 61 -14.63 8.96 6.75
CA ILE A 61 -14.71 7.53 6.43
C ILE A 61 -16.19 7.17 6.18
N TYR A 62 -16.48 6.49 5.06
CA TYR A 62 -17.83 6.15 4.58
C TYR A 62 -17.92 4.70 4.11
#